data_AF-A0A5B0XB68-F1
#
_entry.id   AF-A0A5B0XB68-F1
#
_cell.length_a   1.000
_cell.length_b   1.000
_cell.length_c   1.000
_cell.angle_alpha   90.00
_cell.angle_beta   90.00
_cell.angle_gamma   90.00
#
_symmetry.space_group_name_H-M   'P 1'
#
loop_
_entity.id
_entity.type
_entity.pdbx_description
1 polymer ?
#
loop_
_entity_poly.entity_id
_entity_poly.type
_entity_poly.pdbx_seq_one_letter_code
_entity_poly.pdbx_strand_id
1 'polypeptide(L)'
;MTKVFSFNKNHRDLLAGHQSLLKEVNGLNGVPKSLMPGFPDLDDQFNQMGITHIRLHDGFGIGDMDNYVHADRVNDNNQIIVNVPEENKPEAKKLFADISNIRTIFPYAAVGMRNNDISLALKEANYKMTDAYLRDIMNNNAELNPDNIQRQIMFRIGRSVDGGYEIPEDFDIYAILVSTLVNRYALNYARIGLPRKITYWQVWNEPDLYFFWNNDDPKKYYELYAKIARIIKAVDPSVKVGGAGIAFVDRSKVDYFEGFLRYCRDNHVPLDFFSWHGYVETGDPQNIIDVGNTVQEGLNTYGFTDAESFCTEWNSCPIATKNTYTKIQSIKNAAYIASTFIYMQYIKADRAYYYRGDGSSFGLFNNQPNPKKPNVKNFCTYSAQSFYLFARMFETPYILSSNRDFSTGLTVLATENTEGNKINILAANYKVDKDFADGNVAPDYLYQQYYLDTGRLLDQLTDNWSKDKWFGGVDPTTIRVDNAVVQHDPVKPFPSNLLKAKSRDYTDSDHGVTVVINHINYKKFNVKAYRIQEGGSLEQMTPPEVTNQIKVSIADNKLTLVDRGAKPSTVTLYSLELENN
;
A
#
# COMPACT_ATOMS: atom_id res chain seq x y z
N MET A 1 -19.83 16.99 26.79
CA MET A 1 -18.47 17.55 26.99
C MET A 1 -17.60 16.94 25.92
N THR A 2 -16.71 17.67 25.26
CA THR A 2 -15.80 17.14 24.22
C THR A 2 -14.65 16.33 24.83
N LYS A 3 -14.09 15.35 24.10
CA LYS A 3 -12.87 14.65 24.53
C LYS A 3 -11.67 15.58 24.43
N VAL A 4 -10.90 15.69 25.52
CA VAL A 4 -9.70 16.55 25.54
C VAL A 4 -8.44 15.74 25.21
N PHE A 5 -7.68 16.22 24.22
CA PHE A 5 -6.33 15.75 23.89
C PHE A 5 -5.34 16.88 24.17
N SER A 6 -4.31 16.62 24.97
CA SER A 6 -3.31 17.62 25.36
C SER A 6 -1.95 17.30 24.76
N PHE A 7 -1.32 18.33 24.22
CA PHE A 7 0.01 18.31 23.62
C PHE A 7 0.91 19.35 24.31
N ASN A 8 2.22 19.13 24.26
CA ASN A 8 3.22 20.05 24.79
C ASN A 8 4.14 20.52 23.66
N LYS A 9 4.15 21.83 23.38
CA LYS A 9 4.98 22.39 22.30
C LYS A 9 6.48 22.42 22.63
N ASN A 10 6.87 22.48 23.91
CA ASN A 10 8.29 22.47 24.30
C ASN A 10 8.96 21.12 24.08
N HIS A 11 8.18 20.05 23.83
CA HIS A 11 8.70 18.69 23.72
C HIS A 11 8.16 17.98 22.49
N ARG A 12 9.09 17.58 21.61
CA ARG A 12 8.81 16.65 20.52
C ARG A 12 8.73 15.22 21.07
N ASP A 13 7.88 14.39 20.47
CA ASP A 13 7.70 13.00 20.90
C ASP A 13 8.80 12.10 20.31
N LEU A 14 9.83 11.81 21.10
CA LEU A 14 10.95 10.96 20.66
C LEU A 14 10.61 9.47 20.54
N LEU A 15 9.48 9.00 21.08
CA LEU A 15 9.05 7.59 20.89
C LEU A 15 8.05 7.45 19.73
N ALA A 16 7.73 8.55 19.04
CA ALA A 16 6.91 8.54 17.84
C ALA A 16 7.75 8.87 16.61
N GLY A 17 7.25 8.51 15.43
CA GLY A 17 7.95 8.77 14.17
C GLY A 17 9.30 8.05 14.10
N HIS A 18 10.24 8.64 13.38
CA HIS A 18 11.66 8.37 13.45
C HIS A 18 12.32 9.43 14.34
N GLN A 19 12.32 9.21 15.66
CA GLN A 19 12.76 10.19 16.66
C GLN A 19 12.04 11.55 16.53
N SER A 20 10.72 11.53 16.60
CA SER A 20 9.77 12.63 16.37
C SER A 20 9.52 13.04 14.92
N LEU A 21 10.37 12.64 13.96
CA LEU A 21 10.11 12.93 12.55
C LEU A 21 8.99 12.03 12.01
N LEU A 22 7.95 12.61 11.42
CA LEU A 22 6.83 11.88 10.86
C LEU A 22 7.30 10.86 9.81
N LYS A 23 6.85 9.60 9.94
CA LYS A 23 7.22 8.53 9.02
C LYS A 23 6.36 8.56 7.76
N GLU A 24 6.99 8.27 6.63
CA GLU A 24 6.37 8.09 5.32
C GLU A 24 5.64 6.73 5.23
N VAL A 25 4.52 6.63 5.93
CA VAL A 25 3.67 5.43 5.96
C VAL A 25 2.54 5.46 4.92
N ASN A 26 2.50 6.49 4.08
CA ASN A 26 1.52 6.69 3.00
C ASN A 26 1.95 6.07 1.66
N GLY A 27 2.83 5.06 1.67
CA GLY A 27 3.18 4.33 0.45
C GLY A 27 1.98 3.53 -0.09
N LEU A 28 2.06 3.11 -1.35
CA LEU A 28 0.97 2.40 -2.04
C LEU A 28 1.49 1.13 -2.73
N ASN A 29 0.68 0.07 -2.68
CA ASN A 29 0.63 -0.92 -3.76
C ASN A 29 -0.20 -0.36 -4.92
N GLY A 30 0.02 -0.85 -6.14
CA GLY A 30 -0.57 -0.27 -7.34
C GLY A 30 0.16 0.98 -7.82
N VAL A 31 -0.08 1.35 -9.07
CA VAL A 31 0.72 2.36 -9.79
C VAL A 31 -0.18 3.47 -10.36
N PRO A 32 0.34 4.70 -10.55
CA PRO A 32 -0.45 5.81 -11.11
C PRO A 32 -0.81 5.63 -12.59
N LYS A 33 -0.44 4.51 -13.21
CA LYS A 33 -0.62 4.26 -14.64
C LYS A 33 -1.64 3.17 -14.86
N SER A 34 -2.46 3.34 -15.89
CA SER A 34 -3.43 2.35 -16.33
C SER A 34 -2.76 0.98 -16.46
N LEU A 35 -3.28 -0.02 -15.74
CA LEU A 35 -2.74 -1.37 -15.77
C LEU A 35 -3.20 -2.18 -16.98
N MET A 36 -4.37 -1.89 -17.54
CA MET A 36 -4.98 -2.63 -18.65
C MET A 36 -6.22 -1.83 -19.14
N PRO A 37 -6.87 -2.21 -20.25
CA PRO A 37 -8.09 -1.56 -20.72
C PRO A 37 -9.13 -1.37 -19.62
N GLY A 38 -9.74 -0.18 -19.58
CA GLY A 38 -10.77 0.17 -18.59
C GLY A 38 -10.26 0.82 -17.30
N PHE A 39 -8.95 0.74 -17.00
CA PHE A 39 -8.36 1.40 -15.82
C PHE A 39 -7.73 2.76 -16.16
N PRO A 40 -7.84 3.77 -15.27
CA PRO A 40 -7.39 5.14 -15.55
C PRO A 40 -5.89 5.35 -15.30
N ASP A 41 -5.35 6.47 -15.81
CA ASP A 41 -4.15 7.10 -15.25
C ASP A 41 -4.53 8.02 -14.10
N LEU A 42 -3.65 8.10 -13.11
CA LEU A 42 -3.87 8.73 -11.81
C LEU A 42 -2.65 9.53 -11.32
N ASP A 43 -1.79 10.01 -12.24
CA ASP A 43 -0.58 10.76 -11.89
C ASP A 43 -0.86 11.96 -10.98
N ASP A 44 -1.86 12.77 -11.34
CA ASP A 44 -2.26 13.96 -10.58
C ASP A 44 -2.78 13.58 -9.19
N GLN A 45 -3.60 12.52 -9.09
CA GLN A 45 -4.09 12.02 -7.81
C GLN A 45 -2.96 11.53 -6.90
N PHE A 46 -1.99 10.79 -7.45
CA PHE A 46 -0.82 10.33 -6.68
C PHE A 46 0.06 11.50 -6.25
N ASN A 47 0.18 12.55 -7.06
CA ASN A 47 0.93 13.76 -6.71
C ASN A 47 0.20 14.55 -5.60
N GLN A 48 -1.11 14.73 -5.70
CA GLN A 48 -1.91 15.37 -4.65
C GLN A 48 -1.86 14.59 -3.32
N MET A 49 -1.84 13.25 -3.36
CA MET A 49 -1.66 12.42 -2.18
C MET A 49 -0.21 12.37 -1.64
N GLY A 50 0.73 13.07 -2.26
CA GLY A 50 2.12 13.15 -1.81
C GLY A 50 2.83 11.79 -1.81
N ILE A 51 2.52 10.91 -2.76
CA ILE A 51 3.03 9.54 -2.77
C ILE A 51 4.48 9.52 -3.22
N THR A 52 5.40 9.16 -2.31
CA THR A 52 6.85 9.04 -2.57
C THR A 52 7.33 7.59 -2.68
N HIS A 53 6.56 6.62 -2.18
CA HIS A 53 6.94 5.21 -2.18
C HIS A 53 5.86 4.33 -2.80
N ILE A 54 6.25 3.54 -3.80
CA ILE A 54 5.38 2.57 -4.48
C ILE A 54 6.02 1.19 -4.39
N ARG A 55 5.24 0.20 -3.96
CA ARG A 55 5.60 -1.22 -4.05
C ARG A 55 5.06 -1.76 -5.37
N LEU A 56 5.96 -2.23 -6.24
CA LEU A 56 5.62 -2.83 -7.53
C LEU A 56 5.14 -4.27 -7.30
N HIS A 57 3.93 -4.41 -6.77
CA HIS A 57 3.23 -5.65 -6.51
C HIS A 57 1.86 -5.60 -7.20
N ASP A 58 1.40 -6.75 -7.70
CA ASP A 58 0.17 -6.87 -8.50
C ASP A 58 0.10 -5.89 -9.69
N GLY A 59 1.19 -5.88 -10.45
CA GLY A 59 1.29 -5.24 -11.77
C GLY A 59 0.71 -6.10 -12.90
N PHE A 60 0.31 -7.34 -12.61
CA PHE A 60 -0.32 -8.28 -13.54
C PHE A 60 0.48 -8.43 -14.85
N GLY A 61 1.71 -8.89 -14.69
CA GLY A 61 2.73 -9.03 -15.74
C GLY A 61 3.81 -7.96 -15.66
N ILE A 62 3.44 -6.69 -15.40
CA ILE A 62 4.43 -5.63 -15.20
C ILE A 62 5.18 -5.86 -13.88
N GLY A 63 6.50 -5.99 -13.95
CA GLY A 63 7.33 -6.28 -12.77
C GLY A 63 7.31 -7.74 -12.31
N ASP A 64 6.50 -8.60 -12.93
CA ASP A 64 6.41 -10.01 -12.56
C ASP A 64 7.49 -10.84 -13.26
N MET A 65 7.98 -11.85 -12.55
CA MET A 65 9.09 -12.69 -13.01
C MET A 65 8.60 -13.63 -14.12
N ASP A 66 7.73 -14.57 -13.76
CA ASP A 66 7.39 -15.76 -14.53
C ASP A 66 5.91 -16.13 -14.39
N ASN A 67 5.02 -15.15 -14.53
CA ASN A 67 3.58 -15.36 -14.42
C ASN A 67 3.08 -16.47 -15.36
N TYR A 68 2.12 -17.23 -14.83
CA TYR A 68 1.29 -18.19 -15.54
C TYR A 68 -0.16 -18.10 -15.04
N VAL A 69 -0.88 -17.12 -15.57
CA VAL A 69 -2.33 -16.97 -15.40
C VAL A 69 -3.03 -17.90 -16.38
N HIS A 70 -4.03 -18.66 -15.91
CA HIS A 70 -4.78 -19.60 -16.74
C HIS A 70 -6.28 -19.27 -16.66
N ALA A 71 -6.88 -18.90 -17.78
CA ALA A 71 -8.27 -18.42 -17.81
C ALA A 71 -9.29 -19.41 -17.21
N ASP A 72 -9.02 -20.72 -17.33
CA ASP A 72 -9.92 -21.77 -16.82
C ASP A 72 -9.53 -22.31 -15.44
N ARG A 73 -8.60 -21.68 -14.70
CA ARG A 73 -8.25 -22.17 -13.35
C ARG A 73 -9.45 -21.99 -12.42
N VAL A 74 -9.80 -23.06 -11.70
CA VAL A 74 -11.01 -23.12 -10.86
C VAL A 74 -10.87 -22.33 -9.56
N ASN A 75 -9.65 -22.22 -9.02
CA ASN A 75 -9.39 -21.66 -7.69
C ASN A 75 -8.74 -20.25 -7.71
N ASP A 76 -8.87 -19.51 -8.81
CA ASP A 76 -8.35 -18.13 -8.89
C ASP A 76 -9.18 -17.17 -8.02
N ASN A 77 -8.52 -16.18 -7.44
CA ASN A 77 -9.15 -15.11 -6.67
C ASN A 77 -10.00 -14.21 -7.58
N ASN A 78 -9.67 -14.15 -8.88
CA ASN A 78 -10.40 -13.38 -9.89
C ASN A 78 -10.51 -11.89 -9.52
N GLN A 79 -9.53 -11.38 -8.76
CA GLN A 79 -9.64 -10.09 -8.11
C GLN A 79 -9.89 -8.97 -9.11
N ILE A 80 -9.23 -8.99 -10.27
CA ILE A 80 -9.34 -7.96 -11.32
C ILE A 80 -10.69 -7.93 -12.03
N ILE A 81 -11.41 -9.05 -12.04
CA ILE A 81 -12.64 -9.19 -12.84
C ILE A 81 -13.92 -9.20 -12.01
N VAL A 82 -13.84 -9.03 -10.68
CA VAL A 82 -15.00 -9.03 -9.78
C VAL A 82 -16.07 -8.00 -10.21
N ASN A 83 -15.65 -6.85 -10.73
CA ASN A 83 -16.55 -5.76 -11.16
C ASN A 83 -16.98 -5.84 -12.64
N VAL A 84 -16.45 -6.80 -13.40
CA VAL A 84 -16.86 -7.01 -14.80
C VAL A 84 -18.29 -7.57 -14.82
N PRO A 85 -19.18 -7.09 -15.73
CA PRO A 85 -20.50 -7.67 -15.94
C PRO A 85 -20.42 -9.20 -16.14
N GLU A 86 -21.36 -9.95 -15.57
CA GLU A 86 -21.29 -11.42 -15.53
C GLU A 86 -21.18 -12.02 -16.93
N GLU A 87 -21.89 -11.45 -17.90
CA GLU A 87 -21.90 -11.84 -19.30
C GLU A 87 -20.54 -11.66 -20.01
N ASN A 88 -19.67 -10.79 -19.49
CA ASN A 88 -18.36 -10.46 -20.07
C ASN A 88 -17.19 -11.10 -19.30
N LYS A 89 -17.47 -11.81 -18.19
CA LYS A 89 -16.42 -12.42 -17.37
C LYS A 89 -15.58 -13.46 -18.11
N PRO A 90 -16.12 -14.32 -19.00
CA PRO A 90 -15.30 -15.26 -19.77
C PRO A 90 -14.25 -14.55 -20.61
N GLU A 91 -14.63 -13.49 -21.34
CA GLU A 91 -13.73 -12.67 -22.14
C GLU A 91 -12.73 -11.92 -21.27
N ALA A 92 -13.16 -11.41 -20.12
CA ALA A 92 -12.27 -10.73 -19.17
C ALA A 92 -11.22 -11.68 -18.59
N LYS A 93 -11.59 -12.92 -18.23
CA LYS A 93 -10.64 -13.95 -17.78
C LYS A 93 -9.59 -14.23 -18.84
N LYS A 94 -10.03 -14.41 -20.09
CA LYS A 94 -9.13 -14.64 -21.22
C LYS A 94 -8.18 -13.46 -21.42
N LEU A 95 -8.73 -12.24 -21.51
CA LEU A 95 -7.94 -11.03 -21.73
C LEU A 95 -6.95 -10.77 -20.59
N PHE A 96 -7.38 -10.97 -19.34
CA PHE A 96 -6.52 -10.87 -18.17
C PHE A 96 -5.36 -11.86 -18.22
N ALA A 97 -5.63 -13.12 -18.57
CA ALA A 97 -4.59 -14.14 -18.71
C ALA A 97 -3.59 -13.80 -19.83
N ASP A 98 -4.11 -13.44 -21.01
CA ASP A 98 -3.31 -13.07 -22.18
C ASP A 98 -2.36 -11.90 -21.86
N ILE A 99 -2.92 -10.80 -21.32
CA ILE A 99 -2.16 -9.60 -20.98
C ILE A 99 -1.14 -9.89 -19.87
N SER A 100 -1.52 -10.63 -18.82
CA SER A 100 -0.63 -10.90 -17.69
C SER A 100 0.56 -11.75 -18.07
N ASN A 101 0.36 -12.75 -18.93
CA ASN A 101 1.41 -13.67 -19.36
C ASN A 101 2.38 -13.01 -20.35
N ILE A 102 1.87 -12.27 -21.34
CA ILE A 102 2.72 -11.60 -22.35
C ILE A 102 3.61 -10.51 -21.74
N ARG A 103 3.15 -9.88 -20.65
CA ARG A 103 3.88 -8.79 -20.00
C ARG A 103 4.92 -9.25 -18.98
N THR A 104 4.96 -10.53 -18.62
CA THR A 104 5.94 -11.08 -17.69
C THR A 104 7.37 -10.84 -18.20
N ILE A 105 8.32 -10.60 -17.30
CA ILE A 105 9.69 -10.24 -17.71
C ILE A 105 10.42 -11.44 -18.33
N PHE A 106 10.23 -12.65 -17.80
CA PHE A 106 10.89 -13.85 -18.31
C PHE A 106 9.86 -14.84 -18.85
N PRO A 107 9.53 -14.77 -20.16
CA PRO A 107 8.44 -15.57 -20.73
C PRO A 107 8.74 -17.07 -20.85
N TYR A 108 9.98 -17.50 -20.63
CA TYR A 108 10.41 -18.91 -20.67
C TYR A 108 11.08 -19.36 -19.37
N ALA A 109 10.93 -18.59 -18.29
CA ALA A 109 11.55 -18.90 -17.01
C ALA A 109 11.14 -20.28 -16.49
N ALA A 110 9.84 -20.61 -16.49
CA ALA A 110 9.39 -21.87 -15.92
C ALA A 110 9.89 -23.07 -16.74
N VAL A 111 9.81 -23.01 -18.08
CA VAL A 111 10.35 -24.09 -18.92
C VAL A 111 11.87 -24.20 -18.82
N GLY A 112 12.58 -23.09 -18.66
CA GLY A 112 14.01 -23.10 -18.40
C GLY A 112 14.35 -23.78 -17.08
N MET A 113 13.63 -23.47 -16.00
CA MET A 113 13.78 -24.13 -14.70
C MET A 113 13.50 -25.64 -14.79
N ARG A 114 12.41 -26.06 -15.44
CA ARG A 114 12.07 -27.48 -15.66
C ARG A 114 13.16 -28.28 -16.34
N ASN A 115 13.85 -27.64 -17.30
CA ASN A 115 14.88 -28.28 -18.11
C ASN A 115 16.29 -28.04 -17.57
N ASN A 116 16.44 -27.36 -16.43
CA ASN A 116 17.73 -26.90 -15.90
C ASN A 116 18.57 -26.16 -16.97
N ASP A 117 17.91 -25.27 -17.72
CA ASP A 117 18.50 -24.51 -18.82
C ASP A 117 18.34 -23.00 -18.59
N ILE A 118 19.44 -22.38 -18.13
CA ILE A 118 19.53 -20.93 -17.89
C ILE A 118 19.35 -20.14 -19.19
N SER A 119 19.86 -20.65 -20.33
CA SER A 119 19.76 -19.93 -21.60
C SER A 119 18.32 -19.91 -22.09
N LEU A 120 17.59 -21.00 -21.90
CA LEU A 120 16.16 -21.06 -22.14
C LEU A 120 15.39 -20.15 -21.17
N ALA A 121 15.72 -20.15 -19.88
CA ALA A 121 15.07 -19.29 -18.89
C ALA A 121 15.19 -17.78 -19.21
N LEU A 122 16.34 -17.37 -19.77
CA LEU A 122 16.63 -15.99 -20.17
C LEU A 122 16.18 -15.65 -21.61
N LYS A 123 15.67 -16.63 -22.36
CA LYS A 123 15.28 -16.43 -23.76
C LYS A 123 14.25 -15.32 -23.86
N GLU A 124 14.50 -14.37 -24.77
CA GLU A 124 13.55 -13.29 -25.12
C GLU A 124 13.03 -12.48 -23.91
N ALA A 125 13.85 -12.29 -22.86
CA ALA A 125 13.46 -11.50 -21.69
C ALA A 125 12.83 -10.14 -22.08
N ASN A 126 11.58 -9.95 -21.67
CA ASN A 126 10.69 -8.88 -22.11
C ASN A 126 10.78 -7.64 -21.20
N TYR A 127 11.96 -7.00 -21.15
CA TYR A 127 12.16 -5.83 -20.30
C TYR A 127 11.38 -4.58 -20.72
N LYS A 128 11.06 -4.45 -22.01
CA LYS A 128 10.56 -3.18 -22.59
C LYS A 128 9.30 -2.66 -21.90
N MET A 129 8.41 -3.56 -21.53
CA MET A 129 7.13 -3.22 -20.90
C MET A 129 7.34 -2.70 -19.47
N THR A 130 8.06 -3.45 -18.64
CA THR A 130 8.41 -3.04 -17.27
C THR A 130 9.27 -1.78 -17.25
N ASP A 131 10.25 -1.65 -18.17
CA ASP A 131 11.07 -0.45 -18.29
C ASP A 131 10.23 0.80 -18.59
N ALA A 132 9.24 0.70 -19.49
CA ALA A 132 8.38 1.82 -19.85
C ALA A 132 7.55 2.30 -18.65
N TYR A 133 6.95 1.36 -17.91
CA TYR A 133 6.20 1.67 -16.68
C TYR A 133 7.09 2.32 -15.62
N LEU A 134 8.26 1.73 -15.33
CA LEU A 134 9.18 2.29 -14.34
C LEU A 134 9.65 3.69 -14.72
N ARG A 135 9.99 3.93 -15.99
CA ARG A 135 10.36 5.27 -16.48
C ARG A 135 9.23 6.27 -16.25
N ASP A 136 8.01 5.92 -16.64
CA ASP A 136 6.87 6.83 -16.56
C ASP A 136 6.51 7.16 -15.10
N ILE A 137 6.48 6.14 -14.22
CA ILE A 137 6.19 6.31 -12.80
C ILE A 137 7.27 7.15 -12.10
N MET A 138 8.55 6.86 -12.37
CA MET A 138 9.68 7.46 -11.64
C MET A 138 10.08 8.84 -12.16
N ASN A 139 9.96 9.11 -13.47
CA ASN A 139 10.24 10.44 -14.02
C ASN A 139 9.18 11.44 -13.59
N ASN A 140 7.91 11.00 -13.52
CA ASN A 140 6.74 11.78 -13.11
C ASN A 140 6.56 13.06 -13.95
N ASN A 141 5.50 13.16 -14.75
CA ASN A 141 5.30 14.30 -15.65
C ASN A 141 5.40 15.64 -14.90
N ALA A 142 6.37 16.49 -15.27
CA ALA A 142 6.64 17.76 -14.61
C ALA A 142 5.43 18.71 -14.60
N GLU A 143 4.59 18.68 -15.64
CA GLU A 143 3.36 19.50 -15.70
C GLU A 143 2.33 19.07 -14.65
N LEU A 144 2.34 17.79 -14.26
CA LEU A 144 1.44 17.21 -13.26
C LEU A 144 2.11 17.08 -11.89
N ASN A 145 3.40 17.41 -11.77
CA ASN A 145 4.22 17.22 -10.57
C ASN A 145 4.83 18.54 -10.07
N PRO A 146 3.99 19.52 -9.66
CA PRO A 146 4.46 20.85 -9.27
C PRO A 146 5.40 20.84 -8.05
N ASP A 147 5.28 19.83 -7.18
CA ASP A 147 6.09 19.68 -5.97
C ASP A 147 7.36 18.83 -6.21
N ASN A 148 7.65 18.47 -7.45
CA ASN A 148 8.80 17.66 -7.84
C ASN A 148 8.93 16.34 -7.03
N ILE A 149 7.80 15.68 -6.77
CA ILE A 149 7.72 14.41 -6.02
C ILE A 149 8.51 13.32 -6.75
N GLN A 150 9.45 12.71 -6.03
CA GLN A 150 10.35 11.67 -6.55
C GLN A 150 9.88 10.27 -6.13
N ARG A 151 9.18 9.61 -7.07
CA ARG A 151 8.70 8.20 -7.10
C ARG A 151 9.66 7.07 -6.73
N GLN A 152 9.95 6.73 -5.48
CA GLN A 152 10.72 5.51 -5.10
C GLN A 152 9.95 4.22 -5.32
N ILE A 153 10.63 3.22 -5.88
CA ILE A 153 10.09 1.89 -6.15
C ILE A 153 10.73 0.86 -5.22
N MET A 154 9.90 0.08 -4.54
CA MET A 154 10.26 -1.24 -4.05
C MET A 154 9.88 -2.27 -5.11
N PHE A 155 10.86 -2.98 -5.63
CA PHE A 155 10.63 -4.03 -6.61
C PHE A 155 10.33 -5.34 -5.90
N ARG A 156 9.11 -5.86 -6.05
CA ARG A 156 8.73 -7.16 -5.51
C ARG A 156 9.07 -8.24 -6.54
N ILE A 157 9.93 -9.17 -6.15
CA ILE A 157 10.32 -10.34 -6.94
C ILE A 157 9.29 -11.44 -6.71
N GLY A 158 8.57 -11.85 -7.75
CA GLY A 158 7.58 -12.91 -7.65
C GLY A 158 6.53 -12.82 -8.76
N ARG A 159 5.37 -13.40 -8.49
CA ARG A 159 4.20 -13.43 -9.38
C ARG A 159 3.02 -12.70 -8.77
N SER A 160 2.26 -11.96 -9.57
CA SER A 160 1.01 -11.35 -9.09
C SER A 160 0.00 -12.41 -8.63
N VAL A 161 -1.01 -12.01 -7.87
CA VAL A 161 -2.18 -12.87 -7.59
C VAL A 161 -2.73 -13.46 -8.89
N ASP A 162 -3.15 -14.72 -8.84
CA ASP A 162 -3.57 -15.56 -9.98
C ASP A 162 -2.46 -15.88 -11.01
N GLY A 163 -1.25 -15.33 -10.85
CA GLY A 163 -0.05 -15.61 -11.65
C GLY A 163 0.54 -17.00 -11.46
N GLY A 164 -0.03 -17.83 -10.59
CA GLY A 164 0.40 -19.20 -10.31
C GLY A 164 1.05 -19.32 -8.93
N TYR A 165 0.55 -20.27 -8.14
CA TYR A 165 0.94 -20.48 -6.73
C TYR A 165 2.04 -21.52 -6.54
N GLU A 166 2.46 -22.24 -7.58
CA GLU A 166 3.55 -23.21 -7.49
C GLU A 166 4.87 -22.53 -7.14
N ILE A 167 5.72 -23.16 -6.36
CA ILE A 167 7.05 -22.60 -6.06
C ILE A 167 7.93 -22.67 -7.32
N PRO A 168 8.92 -21.78 -7.50
CA PRO A 168 9.88 -21.90 -8.60
C PRO A 168 10.58 -23.27 -8.57
N GLU A 169 10.64 -23.96 -9.72
CA GLU A 169 11.14 -25.34 -9.79
C GLU A 169 12.67 -25.44 -9.60
N ASP A 170 13.39 -24.36 -9.92
CA ASP A 170 14.85 -24.25 -9.71
C ASP A 170 15.19 -22.87 -9.11
N PHE A 171 15.57 -22.86 -7.84
CA PHE A 171 15.90 -21.63 -7.11
C PHE A 171 17.23 -20.99 -7.54
N ASP A 172 18.17 -21.76 -8.10
CA ASP A 172 19.45 -21.21 -8.59
C ASP A 172 19.23 -20.46 -9.91
N ILE A 173 18.47 -21.05 -10.84
CA ILE A 173 18.05 -20.37 -12.07
C ILE A 173 17.22 -19.14 -11.73
N TYR A 174 16.27 -19.24 -10.79
CA TYR A 174 15.46 -18.10 -10.37
C TYR A 174 16.32 -16.97 -9.79
N ALA A 175 17.31 -17.28 -8.96
CA ALA A 175 18.27 -16.31 -8.45
C ALA A 175 19.09 -15.65 -9.58
N ILE A 176 19.49 -16.41 -10.61
CA ILE A 176 20.14 -15.85 -11.80
C ILE A 176 19.23 -14.85 -12.51
N LEU A 177 17.94 -15.17 -12.71
CA LEU A 177 16.98 -14.22 -13.30
C LEU A 177 16.90 -12.93 -12.47
N VAL A 178 16.82 -13.03 -11.14
CA VAL A 178 16.84 -11.86 -10.24
C VAL A 178 18.12 -11.05 -10.40
N SER A 179 19.28 -11.70 -10.53
CA SER A 179 20.56 -11.01 -10.71
C SER A 179 20.54 -10.09 -11.93
N THR A 180 19.88 -10.51 -13.02
CA THR A 180 19.73 -9.69 -14.22
C THR A 180 18.85 -8.46 -13.99
N LEU A 181 17.81 -8.59 -13.16
CA LEU A 181 16.95 -7.46 -12.78
C LEU A 181 17.69 -6.46 -11.91
N VAL A 182 18.43 -6.92 -10.90
CA VAL A 182 19.23 -6.02 -10.06
C VAL A 182 20.30 -5.32 -10.89
N ASN A 183 20.99 -6.06 -11.77
CA ASN A 183 21.95 -5.45 -12.68
C ASN A 183 21.31 -4.38 -13.57
N ARG A 184 20.09 -4.61 -14.07
CA ARG A 184 19.37 -3.67 -14.94
C ARG A 184 18.81 -2.45 -14.20
N TYR A 185 18.09 -2.67 -13.10
CA TYR A 185 17.28 -1.65 -12.42
C TYR A 185 17.98 -1.00 -11.21
N ALA A 186 19.06 -1.59 -10.69
CA ALA A 186 19.86 -1.00 -9.63
C ALA A 186 21.22 -0.49 -10.11
N LEU A 187 22.04 -1.33 -10.77
CA LEU A 187 23.39 -0.93 -11.21
C LEU A 187 23.37 -0.09 -12.50
N ASN A 188 22.64 -0.55 -13.51
CA ASN A 188 22.65 0.04 -14.86
C ASN A 188 21.38 0.82 -15.18
N TYR A 189 20.64 1.25 -14.17
CA TYR A 189 19.33 1.93 -14.29
C TYR A 189 19.38 3.12 -15.27
N ALA A 190 20.47 3.88 -15.28
CA ALA A 190 20.63 5.04 -16.16
C ALA A 190 20.67 4.64 -17.64
N ARG A 191 21.18 3.44 -17.98
CA ARG A 191 21.26 2.96 -19.38
C ARG A 191 19.89 2.68 -19.98
N ILE A 192 18.87 2.46 -19.14
CA ILE A 192 17.50 2.23 -19.56
C ILE A 192 16.61 3.46 -19.34
N GLY A 193 17.21 4.60 -18.99
CA GLY A 193 16.53 5.88 -18.82
C GLY A 193 15.74 6.02 -17.51
N LEU A 194 16.01 5.20 -16.49
CA LEU A 194 15.46 5.47 -15.17
C LEU A 194 16.20 6.65 -14.53
N PRO A 195 15.48 7.55 -13.83
CA PRO A 195 16.10 8.71 -13.20
C PRO A 195 16.94 8.33 -11.98
N ARG A 196 16.64 7.19 -11.35
CA ARG A 196 17.23 6.74 -10.08
C ARG A 196 17.34 5.22 -10.06
N LYS A 197 18.24 4.69 -9.22
CA LYS A 197 18.31 3.24 -8.97
C LYS A 197 17.12 2.75 -8.14
N ILE A 198 16.72 1.50 -8.36
CA ILE A 198 15.85 0.77 -7.44
C ILE A 198 16.69 0.25 -6.26
N THR A 199 16.35 0.72 -5.05
CA THR A 199 17.11 0.42 -3.83
C THR A 199 16.52 -0.71 -3.01
N TYR A 200 15.20 -0.95 -3.09
CA TYR A 200 14.51 -1.95 -2.27
C TYR A 200 14.04 -3.12 -3.11
N TRP A 201 14.41 -4.33 -2.69
CA TRP A 201 14.07 -5.59 -3.34
C TRP A 201 13.39 -6.51 -2.35
N GLN A 202 12.09 -6.74 -2.53
CA GLN A 202 11.33 -7.66 -1.69
C GLN A 202 11.29 -9.04 -2.37
N VAL A 203 11.60 -10.09 -1.61
CA VAL A 203 11.55 -11.46 -2.08
C VAL A 203 10.22 -12.10 -1.73
N TRP A 204 9.44 -12.40 -2.76
CA TRP A 204 8.12 -13.03 -2.72
C TRP A 204 7.04 -12.20 -2.02
N ASN A 205 5.84 -12.79 -1.91
CA ASN A 205 4.68 -12.29 -1.19
C ASN A 205 3.96 -13.44 -0.48
N GLU A 206 3.67 -13.30 0.80
CA GLU A 206 2.83 -14.21 1.59
C GLU A 206 3.14 -15.70 1.39
N PRO A 207 4.40 -16.16 1.62
CA PRO A 207 4.71 -17.59 1.55
C PRO A 207 3.95 -18.43 2.60
N ASP A 208 3.35 -17.77 3.59
CA ASP A 208 2.45 -18.37 4.59
C ASP A 208 1.01 -18.58 4.09
N LEU A 209 0.70 -18.21 2.84
CA LEU A 209 -0.57 -18.45 2.17
C LEU A 209 -0.39 -19.36 0.95
N TYR A 210 -1.05 -20.52 0.97
CA TYR A 210 -0.82 -21.56 -0.03
C TYR A 210 -1.26 -21.24 -1.47
N PHE A 211 -2.12 -20.23 -1.62
CA PHE A 211 -2.49 -19.70 -2.94
C PHE A 211 -1.50 -18.66 -3.48
N PHE A 212 -0.41 -18.39 -2.75
CA PHE A 212 0.79 -17.68 -3.24
C PHE A 212 2.05 -18.55 -3.16
N TRP A 213 2.02 -19.63 -2.38
CA TRP A 213 3.15 -20.53 -2.17
C TRP A 213 2.66 -21.94 -1.85
N ASN A 214 2.51 -22.78 -2.86
CA ASN A 214 1.93 -24.12 -2.73
C ASN A 214 2.95 -25.15 -2.21
N ASN A 215 3.45 -24.92 -1.00
CA ASN A 215 4.35 -25.83 -0.30
C ASN A 215 4.18 -25.69 1.23
N ASP A 216 4.13 -26.81 1.94
CA ASP A 216 3.91 -26.87 3.39
C ASP A 216 5.22 -26.87 4.21
N ASP A 217 6.39 -26.85 3.57
CA ASP A 217 7.69 -26.72 4.22
C ASP A 217 8.22 -25.27 4.15
N PRO A 218 8.18 -24.52 5.26
CA PRO A 218 8.72 -23.16 5.31
C PRO A 218 10.19 -23.06 4.91
N LYS A 219 10.96 -24.13 5.05
CA LYS A 219 12.39 -24.14 4.68
C LYS A 219 12.60 -23.95 3.20
N LYS A 220 11.63 -24.31 2.35
CA LYS A 220 11.69 -24.02 0.92
C LYS A 220 11.68 -22.51 0.65
N TYR A 221 10.90 -21.74 1.41
CA TYR A 221 10.96 -20.29 1.31
C TYR A 221 12.32 -19.76 1.80
N TYR A 222 12.86 -20.30 2.88
CA TYR A 222 14.17 -19.86 3.41
C TYR A 222 15.29 -20.09 2.39
N GLU A 223 15.26 -21.24 1.70
CA GLU A 223 16.23 -21.61 0.67
C GLU A 223 16.16 -20.64 -0.51
N LEU A 224 14.96 -20.36 -1.04
CA LEU A 224 14.73 -19.39 -2.09
C LEU A 224 15.23 -17.99 -1.67
N TYR A 225 14.82 -17.54 -0.49
CA TYR A 225 15.21 -16.25 0.06
C TYR A 225 16.73 -16.13 0.16
N ALA A 226 17.42 -17.13 0.68
CA ALA A 226 18.86 -17.08 0.87
C ALA A 226 19.64 -17.03 -0.44
N LYS A 227 19.22 -17.78 -1.47
CA LYS A 227 19.83 -17.71 -2.80
C LYS A 227 19.64 -16.33 -3.41
N ILE A 228 18.42 -15.78 -3.33
CA ILE A 228 18.11 -14.45 -3.87
C ILE A 228 18.85 -13.35 -3.09
N ALA A 229 18.78 -13.32 -1.76
CA ALA A 229 19.43 -12.29 -0.96
C ALA A 229 20.94 -12.23 -1.20
N ARG A 230 21.60 -13.39 -1.30
CA ARG A 230 23.03 -13.47 -1.60
C ARG A 230 23.35 -12.98 -3.01
N ILE A 231 22.56 -13.36 -4.03
CA ILE A 231 22.84 -12.90 -5.40
C ILE A 231 22.59 -11.40 -5.57
N ILE A 232 21.57 -10.85 -4.91
CA ILE A 232 21.31 -9.41 -4.91
C ILE A 232 22.50 -8.65 -4.33
N LYS A 233 23.01 -9.08 -3.17
CA LYS A 233 24.18 -8.47 -2.53
C LYS A 233 25.48 -8.67 -3.31
N ALA A 234 25.60 -9.78 -4.04
CA ALA A 234 26.74 -10.02 -4.93
C ALA A 234 26.75 -9.09 -6.14
N VAL A 235 25.57 -8.76 -6.69
CA VAL A 235 25.44 -7.81 -7.80
C VAL A 235 25.66 -6.38 -7.30
N ASP A 236 24.91 -5.95 -6.28
CA ASP A 236 25.02 -4.60 -5.73
C ASP A 236 24.88 -4.62 -4.20
N PRO A 237 25.99 -4.54 -3.43
CA PRO A 237 25.93 -4.57 -1.97
C PRO A 237 25.22 -3.36 -1.36
N SER A 238 25.02 -2.27 -2.13
CA SER A 238 24.38 -1.05 -1.64
C SER A 238 22.85 -1.07 -1.68
N VAL A 239 22.23 -2.02 -2.40
CA VAL A 239 20.77 -2.18 -2.37
C VAL A 239 20.34 -2.96 -1.14
N LYS A 240 19.08 -2.79 -0.74
CA LYS A 240 18.45 -3.46 0.39
C LYS A 240 17.57 -4.60 -0.08
N VAL A 241 17.73 -5.76 0.55
CA VAL A 241 16.92 -6.95 0.33
C VAL A 241 16.17 -7.34 1.60
N GLY A 242 14.93 -7.77 1.41
CA GLY A 242 14.04 -8.12 2.50
C GLY A 242 12.88 -9.01 2.05
N GLY A 243 12.09 -9.44 3.02
CA GLY A 243 10.99 -10.37 2.85
C GLY A 243 10.25 -10.56 4.17
N ALA A 244 9.11 -11.25 4.23
CA ALA A 244 8.50 -12.04 3.15
C ALA A 244 7.13 -11.51 2.68
N GLY A 245 6.65 -10.44 3.32
CA GLY A 245 5.26 -10.02 3.19
C GLY A 245 4.38 -11.03 3.92
N ILE A 246 4.74 -11.39 5.16
CA ILE A 246 4.02 -12.39 5.95
C ILE A 246 2.60 -11.90 6.22
N ALA A 247 1.60 -12.69 5.85
CA ALA A 247 0.19 -12.36 6.04
C ALA A 247 -0.20 -12.37 7.53
N PHE A 248 0.34 -13.33 8.29
CA PHE A 248 -0.08 -13.62 9.66
C PHE A 248 1.09 -13.75 10.66
N VAL A 249 1.74 -12.63 10.99
CA VAL A 249 2.87 -12.61 11.94
C VAL A 249 2.46 -13.07 13.35
N ASP A 250 1.24 -12.76 13.77
CA ASP A 250 0.71 -12.96 15.12
C ASP A 250 0.14 -14.37 15.36
N ARG A 251 0.14 -15.25 14.35
CA ARG A 251 -0.41 -16.61 14.45
C ARG A 251 0.69 -17.59 14.88
N SER A 252 0.59 -18.01 16.14
CA SER A 252 1.58 -18.77 16.93
C SER A 252 1.93 -20.20 16.47
N LYS A 253 1.88 -20.53 15.17
CA LYS A 253 2.16 -21.91 14.70
C LYS A 253 2.94 -22.04 13.39
N VAL A 254 3.39 -20.95 12.77
CA VAL A 254 4.07 -21.06 11.48
C VAL A 254 5.48 -20.49 11.54
N ASP A 255 6.46 -21.30 11.14
CA ASP A 255 7.88 -20.98 11.18
C ASP A 255 8.25 -19.91 10.11
N TYR A 256 7.30 -19.38 9.33
CA TYR A 256 7.56 -18.33 8.32
C TYR A 256 7.98 -16.97 8.90
N PHE A 257 7.74 -16.71 10.19
CA PHE A 257 8.28 -15.52 10.87
C PHE A 257 9.51 -15.86 11.72
N GLU A 258 9.32 -16.50 12.86
CA GLU A 258 10.42 -16.77 13.79
C GLU A 258 11.48 -17.71 13.21
N GLY A 259 11.08 -18.76 12.51
CA GLY A 259 12.00 -19.68 11.85
C GLY A 259 12.77 -19.06 10.71
N PHE A 260 12.13 -18.19 9.96
CA PHE A 260 12.78 -17.40 8.93
C PHE A 260 13.87 -16.49 9.54
N LEU A 261 13.55 -15.74 10.58
CA LEU A 261 14.53 -14.89 11.27
C LEU A 261 15.68 -15.72 11.85
N ARG A 262 15.36 -16.83 12.53
CA ARG A 262 16.35 -17.78 13.06
C ARG A 262 17.26 -18.32 11.95
N TYR A 263 16.69 -18.74 10.82
CA TYR A 263 17.43 -19.25 9.68
C TYR A 263 18.38 -18.19 9.11
N CYS A 264 17.90 -16.96 8.91
CA CYS A 264 18.72 -15.86 8.41
C CYS A 264 19.90 -15.56 9.34
N ARG A 265 19.66 -15.54 10.65
CA ARG A 265 20.71 -15.35 11.67
C ARG A 265 21.74 -16.48 11.62
N ASP A 266 21.29 -17.73 11.72
CA ASP A 266 22.17 -18.90 11.85
C ASP A 266 22.98 -19.16 10.57
N ASN A 267 22.45 -18.77 9.40
CA ASN A 267 23.09 -18.96 8.10
C ASN A 267 23.68 -17.67 7.50
N HIS A 268 23.74 -16.58 8.28
CA HIS A 268 24.28 -15.28 7.87
C HIS A 268 23.69 -14.78 6.54
N VAL A 269 22.37 -14.95 6.38
CA VAL A 269 21.65 -14.47 5.19
C VAL A 269 21.37 -12.98 5.34
N PRO A 270 21.68 -12.14 4.34
CA PRO A 270 21.38 -10.71 4.39
C PRO A 270 19.88 -10.47 4.57
N LEU A 271 19.52 -9.64 5.55
CA LEU A 271 18.15 -9.19 5.81
C LEU A 271 18.21 -7.71 6.21
N ASP A 272 18.06 -6.81 5.22
CA ASP A 272 18.10 -5.36 5.47
C ASP A 272 16.76 -4.82 5.95
N PHE A 273 15.66 -5.48 5.58
CA PHE A 273 14.32 -5.19 6.06
C PHE A 273 13.48 -6.45 6.16
N PHE A 274 12.58 -6.50 7.14
CA PHE A 274 11.54 -7.50 7.22
C PHE A 274 10.20 -6.90 6.81
N SER A 275 9.42 -7.63 6.01
CA SER A 275 8.12 -7.19 5.51
C SER A 275 6.97 -8.09 5.95
N TRP A 276 5.85 -7.45 6.30
CA TRP A 276 4.67 -8.07 6.91
C TRP A 276 3.39 -7.33 6.48
N HIS A 277 2.23 -7.96 6.62
CA HIS A 277 0.93 -7.38 6.25
C HIS A 277 0.06 -7.06 7.47
N GLY A 278 -0.77 -6.03 7.34
CA GLY A 278 -1.55 -5.43 8.40
C GLY A 278 -3.05 -5.38 8.12
N TYR A 279 -3.60 -6.38 7.42
CA TYR A 279 -5.05 -6.50 7.27
C TYR A 279 -5.71 -6.90 8.60
N VAL A 280 -6.84 -6.28 8.95
CA VAL A 280 -7.50 -6.51 10.24
C VAL A 280 -8.86 -7.19 10.08
N GLU A 281 -8.93 -8.47 10.40
CA GLU A 281 -10.19 -9.24 10.37
C GLU A 281 -11.20 -8.80 11.46
N THR A 282 -10.74 -8.01 12.43
CA THR A 282 -11.54 -7.47 13.54
C THR A 282 -12.27 -6.17 13.18
N GLY A 283 -11.93 -5.54 12.04
CA GLY A 283 -12.31 -4.17 11.75
C GLY A 283 -11.67 -3.13 12.68
N ASP A 284 -10.58 -3.47 13.37
CA ASP A 284 -9.93 -2.59 14.33
C ASP A 284 -8.56 -2.06 13.84
N PRO A 285 -8.43 -0.75 13.54
CA PRO A 285 -7.16 -0.18 13.09
C PRO A 285 -6.04 -0.27 14.14
N GLN A 286 -6.34 -0.46 15.43
CA GLN A 286 -5.31 -0.65 16.47
C GLN A 286 -4.59 -1.99 16.37
N ASN A 287 -5.15 -2.98 15.68
CA ASN A 287 -4.44 -4.26 15.53
C ASN A 287 -3.14 -4.13 14.76
N ILE A 288 -2.94 -3.05 14.00
CA ILE A 288 -1.64 -2.72 13.40
C ILE A 288 -0.53 -2.58 14.45
N ILE A 289 -0.87 -2.12 15.67
CA ILE A 289 0.07 -1.97 16.78
C ILE A 289 0.51 -3.35 17.28
N ASP A 290 -0.44 -4.28 17.41
CA ASP A 290 -0.15 -5.63 17.89
C ASP A 290 0.80 -6.37 16.93
N VAL A 291 0.50 -6.30 15.63
CA VAL A 291 1.34 -6.93 14.61
C VAL A 291 2.72 -6.27 14.56
N GLY A 292 2.79 -4.94 14.51
CA GLY A 292 4.07 -4.23 14.46
C GLY A 292 4.94 -4.44 15.71
N ASN A 293 4.35 -4.53 16.90
CA ASN A 293 5.08 -4.87 18.13
C ASN A 293 5.60 -6.30 18.10
N THR A 294 4.82 -7.26 17.62
CA THR A 294 5.25 -8.65 17.44
C THR A 294 6.43 -8.75 16.47
N VAL A 295 6.37 -8.01 15.36
CA VAL A 295 7.49 -7.90 14.41
C VAL A 295 8.73 -7.35 15.10
N GLN A 296 8.59 -6.23 15.81
CA GLN A 296 9.72 -5.60 16.51
C GLN A 296 10.35 -6.52 17.55
N GLU A 297 9.53 -7.23 18.33
CA GLU A 297 10.00 -8.20 19.33
C GLU A 297 10.76 -9.36 18.67
N GLY A 298 10.24 -9.92 17.58
CA GLY A 298 10.93 -10.97 16.82
C GLY A 298 12.26 -10.49 16.23
N LEU A 299 12.29 -9.31 15.61
CA LEU A 299 13.54 -8.72 15.08
C LEU A 299 14.59 -8.56 16.19
N ASN A 300 14.20 -8.05 17.36
CA ASN A 300 15.10 -7.92 18.50
C ASN A 300 15.60 -9.27 19.01
N THR A 301 14.70 -10.25 19.16
CA THR A 301 15.00 -11.60 19.67
C THR A 301 16.02 -12.33 18.80
N TYR A 302 15.94 -12.15 17.49
CA TYR A 302 16.83 -12.82 16.53
C TYR A 302 18.02 -11.94 16.08
N GLY A 303 18.22 -10.76 16.68
CA GLY A 303 19.42 -9.93 16.48
C GLY A 303 19.39 -8.98 15.27
N PHE A 304 18.21 -8.72 14.71
CA PHE A 304 18.00 -7.81 13.56
C PHE A 304 17.52 -6.42 14.01
N THR A 305 18.17 -5.84 15.02
CA THR A 305 17.77 -4.52 15.59
C THR A 305 17.85 -3.39 14.57
N ASP A 306 18.79 -3.50 13.63
CA ASP A 306 19.06 -2.50 12.59
C ASP A 306 18.22 -2.70 11.33
N ALA A 307 17.56 -3.86 11.18
CA ALA A 307 16.69 -4.10 10.03
C ALA A 307 15.47 -3.16 10.08
N GLU A 308 15.07 -2.66 8.91
CA GLU A 308 13.82 -1.92 8.79
C GLU A 308 12.62 -2.88 8.88
N SER A 309 11.47 -2.35 9.28
CA SER A 309 10.21 -3.08 9.35
C SER A 309 9.19 -2.43 8.41
N PHE A 310 8.77 -3.15 7.38
CA PHE A 310 7.84 -2.64 6.37
C PHE A 310 6.49 -3.34 6.42
N CYS A 311 5.42 -2.57 6.63
CA CYS A 311 4.06 -3.06 6.43
C CYS A 311 3.73 -3.02 4.93
N THR A 312 4.02 -4.09 4.18
CA THR A 312 3.98 -4.06 2.72
C THR A 312 2.59 -4.20 2.11
N GLU A 313 1.59 -4.55 2.92
CA GLU A 313 0.18 -4.43 2.59
C GLU A 313 -0.63 -4.16 3.85
N TRP A 314 -1.60 -3.26 3.74
CA TRP A 314 -2.64 -3.09 4.75
C TRP A 314 -3.87 -2.43 4.12
N ASN A 315 -5.04 -2.81 4.65
CA ASN A 315 -6.35 -2.20 4.39
C ASN A 315 -7.29 -2.67 5.52
N SER A 316 -8.51 -2.14 5.58
CA SER A 316 -9.54 -2.60 6.53
C SER A 316 -10.10 -3.98 6.21
N CYS A 317 -9.92 -4.49 4.99
CA CYS A 317 -10.39 -5.82 4.58
C CYS A 317 -9.52 -6.38 3.44
N PRO A 318 -9.09 -7.66 3.51
CA PRO A 318 -8.37 -8.33 2.42
C PRO A 318 -9.29 -9.10 1.44
N ILE A 319 -10.62 -9.10 1.65
CA ILE A 319 -11.54 -9.98 0.91
C ILE A 319 -12.12 -9.28 -0.32
N ALA A 320 -11.84 -9.84 -1.50
CA ALA A 320 -12.18 -9.27 -2.80
C ALA A 320 -13.67 -9.45 -3.16
N THR A 321 -14.52 -8.48 -2.84
CA THR A 321 -15.94 -8.48 -3.22
C THR A 321 -16.43 -7.09 -3.65
N LYS A 322 -17.54 -7.04 -4.40
CA LYS A 322 -18.23 -5.77 -4.74
C LYS A 322 -18.57 -4.94 -3.49
N ASN A 323 -18.93 -5.62 -2.40
CA ASN A 323 -19.24 -4.99 -1.12
C ASN A 323 -17.99 -4.35 -0.51
N THR A 324 -16.89 -5.10 -0.43
CA THR A 324 -15.63 -4.61 0.12
C THR A 324 -15.11 -3.40 -0.63
N TYR A 325 -15.09 -3.44 -1.97
CA TYR A 325 -14.57 -2.33 -2.78
C TYR A 325 -15.32 -1.02 -2.54
N THR A 326 -16.62 -1.08 -2.26
CA THR A 326 -17.38 0.11 -1.87
C THR A 326 -17.05 0.53 -0.44
N LYS A 327 -17.00 -0.42 0.51
CA LYS A 327 -16.71 -0.12 1.91
C LYS A 327 -15.34 0.54 2.09
N ILE A 328 -14.30 0.05 1.42
CA ILE A 328 -12.94 0.61 1.50
C ILE A 328 -12.77 1.97 0.80
N GLN A 329 -13.79 2.47 0.10
CA GLN A 329 -13.80 3.81 -0.49
C GLN A 329 -14.69 4.78 0.30
N SER A 330 -15.45 4.26 1.28
CA SER A 330 -16.38 5.02 2.10
C SER A 330 -15.66 5.95 3.09
N ILE A 331 -16.45 6.84 3.68
CA ILE A 331 -16.00 7.72 4.74
C ILE A 331 -15.50 6.95 5.98
N LYS A 332 -16.12 5.81 6.29
CA LYS A 332 -15.71 5.00 7.44
C LYS A 332 -14.30 4.46 7.25
N ASN A 333 -13.93 4.10 6.02
CA ASN A 333 -12.56 3.70 5.71
C ASN A 333 -11.59 4.89 5.75
N ALA A 334 -12.03 6.11 5.39
CA ALA A 334 -11.19 7.30 5.56
C ALA A 334 -10.76 7.49 7.02
N ALA A 335 -11.69 7.34 7.97
CA ALA A 335 -11.37 7.37 9.40
C ALA A 335 -10.48 6.20 9.85
N TYR A 336 -10.67 5.00 9.27
CA TYR A 336 -9.80 3.85 9.49
C TYR A 336 -8.36 4.13 9.03
N ILE A 337 -8.17 4.64 7.81
CA ILE A 337 -6.89 4.99 7.21
C ILE A 337 -6.16 6.02 8.07
N ALA A 338 -6.82 7.16 8.37
CA ALA A 338 -6.20 8.21 9.18
C ALA A 338 -5.81 7.72 10.58
N SER A 339 -6.66 6.89 11.23
CA SER A 339 -6.32 6.30 12.53
C SER A 339 -5.10 5.38 12.42
N THR A 340 -5.06 4.53 11.39
CA THR A 340 -3.95 3.59 11.14
C THR A 340 -2.64 4.31 10.88
N PHE A 341 -2.65 5.39 10.08
CA PHE A 341 -1.47 6.23 9.88
C PHE A 341 -0.92 6.81 11.19
N ILE A 342 -1.81 7.28 12.07
CA ILE A 342 -1.41 7.81 13.38
C ILE A 342 -0.82 6.69 14.23
N TYR A 343 -1.45 5.51 14.30
CA TYR A 343 -0.93 4.37 15.07
C TYR A 343 0.43 3.90 14.57
N MET A 344 0.62 3.85 13.25
CA MET A 344 1.91 3.51 12.65
C MET A 344 3.02 4.46 13.08
N GLN A 345 2.72 5.69 13.50
CA GLN A 345 3.76 6.59 14.05
C GLN A 345 4.35 6.09 15.37
N TYR A 346 3.65 5.24 16.13
CA TYR A 346 4.06 4.83 17.48
C TYR A 346 4.62 3.39 17.57
N ILE A 347 4.86 2.73 16.44
CA ILE A 347 5.41 1.37 16.36
C ILE A 347 6.57 1.31 15.35
N LYS A 348 7.37 0.24 15.36
CA LYS A 348 8.41 0.01 14.32
C LYS A 348 7.76 -0.45 13.00
N ALA A 349 7.16 0.49 12.30
CA ALA A 349 6.75 0.42 10.90
C ALA A 349 7.45 1.56 10.16
N ASP A 350 8.65 1.30 9.66
CA ASP A 350 9.54 2.29 9.04
C ASP A 350 8.97 2.79 7.71
N ARG A 351 8.26 1.91 6.98
CA ARG A 351 7.43 2.24 5.81
C ARG A 351 6.16 1.40 5.83
N ALA A 352 5.13 1.88 5.15
CA ALA A 352 3.92 1.11 4.92
C ALA A 352 3.36 1.35 3.52
N TYR A 353 2.66 0.34 2.99
CA TYR A 353 2.11 0.32 1.64
C TYR A 353 0.66 -0.12 1.69
N TYR A 354 -0.27 0.81 1.47
CA TYR A 354 -1.69 0.50 1.45
C TYR A 354 -2.06 -0.29 0.19
N TYR A 355 -2.92 -1.29 0.33
CA TYR A 355 -3.39 -2.11 -0.78
C TYR A 355 -4.84 -1.73 -1.12
N ARG A 356 -5.11 -0.97 -2.20
CA ARG A 356 -4.14 -0.41 -3.18
C ARG A 356 -4.53 0.98 -3.66
N GLY A 357 -3.56 1.66 -4.26
CA GLY A 357 -3.61 3.09 -4.55
C GLY A 357 -4.30 3.53 -5.82
N ASP A 358 -4.55 2.62 -6.76
CA ASP A 358 -5.03 2.94 -8.11
C ASP A 358 -6.54 2.76 -8.27
N GLY A 359 -7.04 2.63 -9.51
CA GLY A 359 -8.45 2.40 -9.81
C GLY A 359 -8.84 0.92 -9.89
N SER A 360 -7.94 0.00 -9.52
CA SER A 360 -8.21 -1.44 -9.58
C SER A 360 -9.10 -1.90 -8.43
N SER A 361 -9.31 -3.22 -8.31
CA SER A 361 -9.96 -3.83 -7.15
C SER A 361 -9.21 -3.48 -5.86
N PHE A 362 -9.94 -3.09 -4.81
CA PHE A 362 -9.41 -2.42 -3.60
C PHE A 362 -8.78 -1.04 -3.82
N GLY A 363 -8.93 -0.47 -5.01
CA GLY A 363 -8.38 0.83 -5.37
C GLY A 363 -8.97 1.98 -4.58
N LEU A 364 -8.17 3.04 -4.39
CA LEU A 364 -8.61 4.31 -3.81
C LEU A 364 -9.54 5.10 -4.75
N PHE A 365 -9.64 4.72 -6.02
CA PHE A 365 -10.40 5.45 -7.03
C PHE A 365 -11.45 4.55 -7.70
N ASN A 366 -12.60 5.14 -8.05
CA ASN A 366 -13.72 4.46 -8.70
C ASN A 366 -14.25 5.28 -9.88
N ASN A 367 -15.13 4.68 -10.68
CA ASN A 367 -15.68 5.28 -11.89
C ASN A 367 -17.06 5.91 -11.64
N GLN A 368 -17.35 6.33 -10.41
CA GLN A 368 -18.64 6.94 -10.06
C GLN A 368 -18.77 8.32 -10.75
N PRO A 369 -19.84 8.60 -11.49
CA PRO A 369 -20.07 9.92 -12.05
C PRO A 369 -20.33 10.96 -10.96
N ASN A 370 -19.93 12.20 -11.19
CA ASN A 370 -20.24 13.27 -10.25
C ASN A 370 -21.76 13.53 -10.21
N PRO A 371 -22.40 13.45 -9.04
CA PRO A 371 -23.85 13.61 -8.92
C PRO A 371 -24.33 15.02 -9.27
N LYS A 372 -23.47 16.05 -9.12
CA LYS A 372 -23.79 17.45 -9.44
C LYS A 372 -23.40 17.85 -10.86
N LYS A 373 -22.35 17.23 -11.41
CA LYS A 373 -21.85 17.49 -12.77
C LYS A 373 -21.56 16.18 -13.49
N PRO A 374 -22.57 15.46 -14.02
CA PRO A 374 -22.37 14.13 -14.62
C PRO A 374 -21.37 14.09 -15.78
N ASN A 375 -21.12 15.22 -16.44
CA ASN A 375 -20.12 15.37 -17.51
C ASN A 375 -18.68 15.49 -17.00
N VAL A 376 -18.49 15.59 -15.68
CA VAL A 376 -17.19 15.57 -14.98
C VAL A 376 -17.17 14.29 -14.15
N LYS A 377 -16.16 13.43 -14.30
CA LYS A 377 -16.03 12.24 -13.46
C LYS A 377 -15.73 12.67 -12.01
N ASN A 378 -16.24 11.94 -11.00
CA ASN A 378 -15.73 12.16 -9.63
C ASN A 378 -14.22 11.91 -9.64
N PHE A 379 -13.49 12.81 -9.02
CA PHE A 379 -12.03 12.81 -9.08
C PHE A 379 -11.42 11.85 -8.04
N CYS A 380 -12.07 11.67 -6.89
CA CYS A 380 -11.52 10.93 -5.74
C CYS A 380 -12.60 10.26 -4.87
N THR A 381 -12.17 9.45 -3.90
CA THR A 381 -13.02 8.86 -2.85
C THR A 381 -12.69 9.48 -1.49
N TYR A 382 -13.53 9.25 -0.47
CA TYR A 382 -13.21 9.71 0.89
C TYR A 382 -11.90 9.11 1.41
N SER A 383 -11.58 7.87 1.01
CA SER A 383 -10.33 7.23 1.39
C SER A 383 -9.12 7.90 0.74
N ALA A 384 -9.21 8.29 -0.53
CA ALA A 384 -8.18 9.09 -1.20
C ALA A 384 -7.98 10.46 -0.51
N GLN A 385 -9.07 11.13 -0.11
CA GLN A 385 -8.98 12.37 0.66
C GLN A 385 -8.24 12.18 1.99
N SER A 386 -8.34 11.00 2.63
CA SER A 386 -7.60 10.71 3.85
C SER A 386 -6.09 10.66 3.63
N PHE A 387 -5.63 10.14 2.49
CA PHE A 387 -4.22 10.20 2.10
C PHE A 387 -3.76 11.63 1.91
N TYR A 388 -4.56 12.46 1.24
CA TYR A 388 -4.26 13.88 1.06
C TYR A 388 -4.15 14.63 2.40
N LEU A 389 -5.11 14.45 3.31
CA LEU A 389 -5.05 15.08 4.63
C LEU A 389 -3.82 14.62 5.43
N PHE A 390 -3.41 13.36 5.32
CA PHE A 390 -2.18 12.88 5.95
C PHE A 390 -0.93 13.47 5.27
N ALA A 391 -0.89 13.58 3.94
CA ALA A 391 0.25 14.16 3.22
C ALA A 391 0.53 15.61 3.64
N ARG A 392 -0.52 16.38 3.95
CA ARG A 392 -0.39 17.74 4.52
C ARG A 392 0.39 17.77 5.84
N MET A 393 0.42 16.67 6.61
CA MET A 393 1.18 16.61 7.86
C MET A 393 2.71 16.67 7.64
N PHE A 394 3.21 16.36 6.44
CA PHE A 394 4.63 16.51 6.11
C PHE A 394 5.08 17.98 6.04
N GLU A 395 4.16 18.95 5.93
CA GLU A 395 4.48 20.38 6.03
C GLU A 395 4.98 20.79 7.41
N THR A 396 4.63 20.01 8.44
CA THR A 396 4.99 20.21 9.84
C THR A 396 5.50 18.88 10.38
N PRO A 397 6.70 18.40 10.03
CA PRO A 397 7.00 16.98 10.18
C PRO A 397 7.36 16.53 11.61
N TYR A 398 7.46 17.43 12.60
CA TYR A 398 7.88 17.07 13.95
C TYR A 398 6.69 16.81 14.88
N ILE A 399 6.55 15.58 15.37
CA ILE A 399 5.45 15.16 16.24
C ILE A 399 5.60 15.78 17.63
N LEU A 400 4.52 16.39 18.13
CA LEU A 400 4.44 16.94 19.48
C LEU A 400 4.13 15.87 20.53
N SER A 401 4.74 15.98 21.71
CA SER A 401 4.50 15.07 22.84
C SER A 401 3.05 15.13 23.32
N SER A 402 2.45 13.97 23.57
CA SER A 402 1.09 13.81 24.11
C SER A 402 0.98 12.62 25.06
N ASN A 403 -0.17 12.48 25.73
CA ASN A 403 -0.46 11.31 26.57
C ASN A 403 -0.81 10.04 25.78
N ARG A 404 -0.90 10.11 24.44
CA ARG A 404 -1.21 8.98 23.54
C ARG A 404 -2.47 8.19 23.95
N ASP A 405 -3.57 8.90 24.13
CA ASP A 405 -4.86 8.27 24.45
C ASP A 405 -5.51 7.70 23.18
N PHE A 406 -5.62 6.37 23.10
CA PHE A 406 -6.33 5.68 22.03
C PHE A 406 -7.59 4.93 22.52
N SER A 407 -8.06 5.25 23.72
CA SER A 407 -9.14 4.53 24.37
C SER A 407 -10.52 4.82 23.78
N THR A 408 -10.72 5.90 23.02
CA THR A 408 -12.08 6.39 22.69
C THR A 408 -12.52 6.29 21.24
N GLY A 409 -11.69 5.74 20.36
CA GLY A 409 -11.93 5.72 18.89
C GLY A 409 -11.59 7.06 18.20
N LEU A 410 -11.55 8.15 18.96
CA LEU A 410 -10.88 9.39 18.54
C LEU A 410 -9.37 9.20 18.65
N THR A 411 -8.68 9.45 17.55
CA THR A 411 -7.22 9.38 17.45
C THR A 411 -6.71 10.71 16.91
N VAL A 412 -5.78 11.35 17.62
CA VAL A 412 -5.29 12.69 17.30
C VAL A 412 -3.77 12.72 17.26
N LEU A 413 -3.21 13.32 16.20
CA LEU A 413 -1.79 13.59 16.05
C LEU A 413 -1.58 15.07 15.76
N ALA A 414 -0.66 15.70 16.48
CA ALA A 414 -0.27 17.09 16.24
C ALA A 414 1.22 17.16 15.90
N THR A 415 1.56 17.94 14.89
CA THR A 415 2.91 18.08 14.41
C THR A 415 3.25 19.55 14.12
N GLU A 416 4.51 19.94 14.27
CA GLU A 416 5.03 21.29 14.04
C GLU A 416 6.11 21.34 12.96
N ASN A 417 6.29 22.50 12.32
CA ASN A 417 7.43 22.73 11.43
C ASN A 417 8.71 23.05 12.20
N THR A 418 9.83 23.13 11.48
CA THR A 418 11.15 23.46 12.05
C THR A 418 11.15 24.79 12.79
N GLU A 419 10.49 25.80 12.22
CA GLU A 419 10.43 27.17 12.75
C GLU A 419 9.48 27.30 13.95
N GLY A 420 8.64 26.28 14.20
CA GLY A 420 7.68 26.24 15.29
C GLY A 420 6.48 27.19 15.12
N ASN A 421 6.37 27.91 13.99
CA ASN A 421 5.30 28.85 13.71
C ASN A 421 4.12 28.24 12.92
N LYS A 422 4.17 26.95 12.59
CA LYS A 422 3.07 26.23 11.93
C LYS A 422 2.82 24.90 12.62
N ILE A 423 1.55 24.57 12.83
CA ILE A 423 1.11 23.31 13.43
C ILE A 423 -0.01 22.71 12.58
N ASN A 424 0.15 21.45 12.19
CA ASN A 424 -0.96 20.66 11.66
C ASN A 424 -1.42 19.64 12.70
N ILE A 425 -2.73 19.43 12.76
CA ILE A 425 -3.37 18.48 13.67
C ILE A 425 -4.32 17.62 12.84
N LEU A 426 -4.12 16.30 12.87
CA LEU A 426 -5.02 15.34 12.24
C LEU A 426 -5.82 14.64 13.33
N ALA A 427 -7.15 14.74 13.27
CA ALA A 427 -8.07 14.03 14.15
C ALA A 427 -8.95 13.08 13.32
N ALA A 428 -8.93 11.80 13.66
CA ALA A 428 -9.78 10.78 13.07
C ALA A 428 -10.69 10.17 14.14
N ASN A 429 -11.95 9.93 13.80
CA ASN A 429 -12.92 9.33 14.71
C ASN A 429 -13.47 8.05 14.10
N TYR A 430 -12.92 6.91 14.53
CA TYR A 430 -13.31 5.61 14.01
C TYR A 430 -13.96 4.77 15.10
N LYS A 431 -15.14 4.22 14.80
CA LYS A 431 -15.83 3.25 15.64
C LYS A 431 -15.67 1.86 15.03
N VAL A 432 -15.05 0.95 15.79
CA VAL A 432 -14.81 -0.44 15.36
C VAL A 432 -16.12 -1.09 14.96
N ASP A 433 -16.05 -1.78 13.84
CA ASP A 433 -17.14 -2.54 13.27
C ASP A 433 -16.57 -3.73 12.52
N LYS A 434 -16.86 -4.92 13.04
CA LYS A 434 -16.38 -6.17 12.45
C LYS A 434 -17.04 -6.44 11.09
N ASP A 435 -18.30 -6.04 10.91
CA ASP A 435 -19.03 -6.24 9.66
C ASP A 435 -18.43 -5.39 8.52
N PHE A 436 -17.71 -4.33 8.88
CA PHE A 436 -16.96 -3.52 7.93
C PHE A 436 -15.81 -4.32 7.28
N ALA A 437 -15.15 -5.18 8.05
CA ALA A 437 -14.06 -6.04 7.59
C ALA A 437 -14.54 -7.39 7.00
N ASP A 438 -15.84 -7.70 7.07
CA ASP A 438 -16.45 -8.90 6.49
C ASP A 438 -16.72 -8.68 4.98
N GLY A 439 -16.27 -9.58 4.11
CA GLY A 439 -16.47 -9.43 2.65
C GLY A 439 -17.93 -9.59 2.17
N ASN A 440 -18.80 -10.19 2.97
CA ASN A 440 -20.17 -10.55 2.60
C ASN A 440 -21.20 -9.50 3.01
N VAL A 441 -20.98 -8.78 4.10
CA VAL A 441 -21.94 -7.76 4.56
C VAL A 441 -22.02 -6.60 3.58
N ALA A 442 -23.21 -6.36 3.03
CA ALA A 442 -23.46 -5.35 2.02
C ALA A 442 -23.48 -3.93 2.63
N PRO A 443 -22.86 -2.94 1.97
CA PRO A 443 -23.09 -1.52 2.27
C PRO A 443 -24.47 -1.06 1.78
N ASP A 444 -24.90 0.12 2.21
CA ASP A 444 -26.20 0.73 1.81
C ASP A 444 -26.32 0.96 0.30
N TYR A 445 -25.20 1.12 -0.40
CA TYR A 445 -25.11 1.29 -1.84
C TYR A 445 -23.76 0.77 -2.35
N LEU A 446 -23.67 0.53 -3.66
CA LEU A 446 -22.44 0.14 -4.34
C LEU A 446 -21.92 1.31 -5.19
N TYR A 447 -20.64 1.65 -5.06
CA TYR A 447 -19.98 2.57 -5.99
C TYR A 447 -19.74 1.87 -7.33
N GLN A 448 -19.93 2.62 -8.42
CA GLN A 448 -19.50 2.18 -9.74
C GLN A 448 -17.98 2.11 -9.79
N GLN A 449 -17.44 0.92 -10.01
CA GLN A 449 -16.00 0.67 -10.07
C GLN A 449 -15.47 0.77 -11.51
N TYR A 450 -14.16 0.98 -11.65
CA TYR A 450 -13.48 0.60 -12.90
C TYR A 450 -13.41 -0.92 -12.98
N TYR A 451 -13.37 -1.44 -14.20
CA TYR A 451 -13.22 -2.86 -14.48
C TYR A 451 -12.52 -3.05 -15.83
N LEU A 452 -12.01 -4.26 -16.07
CA LEU A 452 -11.34 -4.62 -17.31
C LEU A 452 -12.30 -4.46 -18.50
N ASP A 453 -11.98 -3.54 -19.41
CA ASP A 453 -12.74 -3.33 -20.65
C ASP A 453 -12.43 -4.46 -21.63
N THR A 454 -13.46 -5.25 -21.95
CA THR A 454 -13.39 -6.41 -22.85
C THR A 454 -13.83 -6.10 -24.28
N GLY A 455 -14.07 -4.84 -24.63
CA GLY A 455 -14.46 -4.44 -25.98
C GLY A 455 -13.41 -4.74 -27.05
N ARG A 456 -12.15 -4.97 -26.63
CA ARG A 456 -11.04 -5.38 -27.50
C ARG A 456 -10.25 -6.51 -26.87
N LEU A 457 -9.98 -7.55 -27.65
CA LEU A 457 -9.09 -8.65 -27.27
C LEU A 457 -7.64 -8.32 -27.61
N LEU A 458 -6.70 -9.14 -27.11
CA LEU A 458 -5.26 -8.92 -27.24
C LEU A 458 -4.80 -8.67 -28.69
N ASP A 459 -5.30 -9.45 -29.65
CA ASP A 459 -4.97 -9.34 -31.08
C ASP A 459 -5.47 -8.04 -31.72
N GLN A 460 -6.44 -7.40 -31.08
CA GLN A 460 -6.95 -6.10 -31.47
C GLN A 460 -6.18 -4.95 -30.83
N LEU A 461 -5.37 -5.16 -29.79
CA LEU A 461 -4.59 -4.13 -29.07
C LEU A 461 -3.23 -3.79 -29.73
N THR A 462 -3.18 -3.77 -31.06
CA THR A 462 -1.94 -3.66 -31.87
C THR A 462 -1.69 -2.27 -32.46
N ASP A 463 -2.63 -1.34 -32.30
CA ASP A 463 -2.45 0.06 -32.69
C ASP A 463 -1.38 0.76 -31.83
N ASN A 464 -0.80 1.84 -32.34
CA ASN A 464 0.30 2.54 -31.67
C ASN A 464 -0.06 3.02 -30.26
N TRP A 465 -1.30 3.51 -30.07
CA TRP A 465 -1.73 3.98 -28.76
C TRP A 465 -1.78 2.82 -27.76
N SER A 466 -2.39 1.68 -28.10
CA SER A 466 -2.46 0.53 -27.18
C SER A 466 -1.08 -0.06 -26.87
N LYS A 467 -0.20 -0.15 -27.88
CA LYS A 467 1.18 -0.63 -27.71
C LYS A 467 1.97 0.25 -26.75
N ASP A 468 1.94 1.56 -26.96
CA ASP A 468 2.63 2.52 -26.09
C ASP A 468 2.03 2.51 -24.68
N LYS A 469 0.71 2.35 -24.59
CA LYS A 469 -0.02 2.44 -23.34
C LYS A 469 0.21 1.27 -22.38
N TRP A 470 0.20 0.04 -22.88
CA TRP A 470 0.21 -1.16 -22.03
C TRP A 470 1.35 -2.15 -22.32
N PHE A 471 2.06 -1.98 -23.44
CA PHE A 471 3.04 -2.95 -23.95
C PHE A 471 4.41 -2.32 -24.27
N GLY A 472 4.70 -1.13 -23.76
CA GLY A 472 6.01 -0.47 -23.93
C GLY A 472 6.42 -0.29 -25.38
N GLY A 473 5.45 -0.07 -26.28
CA GLY A 473 5.65 0.09 -27.73
C GLY A 473 5.85 -1.22 -28.49
N VAL A 474 5.72 -2.38 -27.84
CA VAL A 474 5.87 -3.70 -28.46
C VAL A 474 4.51 -4.21 -28.94
N ASP A 475 4.49 -4.85 -30.10
CA ASP A 475 3.29 -5.57 -30.58
C ASP A 475 3.08 -6.85 -29.73
N PRO A 476 2.00 -6.93 -28.94
CA PRO A 476 1.79 -8.05 -28.04
C PRO A 476 1.61 -9.39 -28.78
N THR A 477 1.18 -9.38 -30.04
CA THR A 477 0.95 -10.61 -30.83
C THR A 477 2.25 -11.27 -31.29
N THR A 478 3.39 -10.60 -31.13
CA THR A 478 4.72 -11.12 -31.49
C THR A 478 5.39 -11.88 -30.34
N ILE A 479 4.88 -11.75 -29.12
CA ILE A 479 5.43 -12.39 -27.93
C ILE A 479 4.93 -13.83 -27.83
N ARG A 480 5.81 -14.73 -27.39
CA ARG A 480 5.50 -16.14 -27.08
C ARG A 480 5.95 -16.42 -25.65
N VAL A 481 5.18 -17.26 -24.96
CA VAL A 481 5.37 -17.55 -23.54
C VAL A 481 5.27 -19.06 -23.34
N ASP A 482 6.18 -19.62 -22.54
CA ASP A 482 6.16 -20.99 -22.04
C ASP A 482 6.54 -20.99 -20.55
N ASN A 483 5.62 -20.44 -19.75
CA ASN A 483 5.68 -20.47 -18.30
C ASN A 483 4.68 -21.44 -17.67
N ALA A 484 4.09 -22.32 -18.48
CA ALA A 484 3.10 -23.26 -18.00
C ALA A 484 3.69 -24.17 -16.91
N VAL A 485 3.02 -24.28 -15.77
CA VAL A 485 3.39 -25.19 -14.67
C VAL A 485 2.24 -26.13 -14.39
N VAL A 486 2.56 -27.36 -13.97
CA VAL A 486 1.55 -28.32 -13.51
C VAL A 486 0.93 -27.76 -12.24
N GLN A 487 -0.39 -27.60 -12.25
CA GLN A 487 -1.12 -27.06 -11.10
C GLN A 487 -1.47 -28.20 -10.16
N HIS A 488 -1.03 -28.07 -8.91
CA HIS A 488 -1.41 -28.97 -7.83
C HIS A 488 -2.51 -28.34 -6.99
N ASP A 489 -3.36 -29.16 -6.37
CA ASP A 489 -4.32 -28.62 -5.40
C ASP A 489 -3.57 -27.87 -4.29
N PRO A 490 -4.06 -26.68 -3.87
CA PRO A 490 -3.45 -25.96 -2.77
C PRO A 490 -3.38 -26.82 -1.52
N VAL A 491 -2.20 -26.88 -0.88
CA VAL A 491 -2.07 -27.56 0.41
C VAL A 491 -3.01 -26.91 1.46
N LYS A 492 -3.46 -27.70 2.45
CA LYS A 492 -4.58 -27.32 3.32
C LYS A 492 -4.28 -26.06 4.15
N PRO A 493 -5.21 -25.08 4.21
CA PRO A 493 -5.03 -23.84 4.95
C PRO A 493 -4.78 -24.05 6.45
N PHE A 494 -3.96 -23.17 7.04
CA PHE A 494 -3.59 -23.21 8.46
C PHE A 494 -4.77 -22.89 9.39
N PRO A 495 -4.78 -23.42 10.63
CA PRO A 495 -5.81 -23.08 11.61
C PRO A 495 -5.74 -21.62 12.07
N SER A 496 -6.90 -20.99 12.25
CA SER A 496 -7.00 -19.58 12.61
C SER A 496 -6.97 -19.36 14.13
N ASN A 497 -5.98 -18.60 14.60
CA ASN A 497 -6.11 -17.80 15.81
C ASN A 497 -6.27 -16.35 15.34
N LEU A 498 -7.36 -15.71 15.73
CA LEU A 498 -7.66 -14.34 15.30
C LEU A 498 -7.21 -13.35 16.37
N LEU A 499 -6.69 -12.21 15.93
CA LEU A 499 -6.58 -11.03 16.79
C LEU A 499 -7.96 -10.67 17.35
N LYS A 500 -7.95 -9.99 18.48
CA LYS A 500 -9.14 -9.44 19.11
C LYS A 500 -9.11 -7.92 18.98
N ALA A 501 -10.28 -7.33 18.71
CA ALA A 501 -10.44 -5.89 18.81
C ALA A 501 -10.08 -5.41 20.22
N LYS A 502 -9.43 -4.25 20.32
CA LYS A 502 -9.10 -3.65 21.62
C LYS A 502 -10.35 -3.02 22.23
N SER A 503 -10.45 -3.09 23.56
CA SER A 503 -11.54 -2.43 24.29
C SER A 503 -11.41 -0.91 24.12
N ARG A 504 -12.52 -0.26 23.72
CA ARG A 504 -12.60 1.19 23.57
C ARG A 504 -13.90 1.73 24.16
N ASP A 505 -13.78 2.90 24.76
CA ASP A 505 -14.85 3.72 25.29
C ASP A 505 -15.31 4.76 24.25
N TYR A 506 -16.31 4.38 23.45
CA TYR A 506 -16.88 5.26 22.43
C TYR A 506 -17.81 6.34 22.97
N THR A 507 -17.93 6.52 24.30
CA THR A 507 -18.84 7.51 24.90
C THR A 507 -18.54 8.93 24.41
N ASP A 508 -17.28 9.24 24.13
CA ASP A 508 -16.88 10.56 23.64
C ASP A 508 -16.85 10.71 22.12
N SER A 509 -17.02 9.63 21.35
CA SER A 509 -16.96 9.70 19.89
C SER A 509 -18.04 10.61 19.31
N ASP A 510 -19.19 10.76 19.98
CA ASP A 510 -20.29 11.63 19.53
C ASP A 510 -20.19 13.07 20.06
N HIS A 511 -19.26 13.33 20.98
CA HIS A 511 -19.16 14.63 21.65
C HIS A 511 -18.23 15.62 20.96
N GLY A 512 -17.40 15.15 20.02
CA GLY A 512 -16.37 15.94 19.35
C GLY A 512 -15.06 16.03 20.14
N VAL A 513 -14.11 16.79 19.60
CA VAL A 513 -12.73 16.85 20.10
C VAL A 513 -12.40 18.25 20.64
N THR A 514 -11.56 18.29 21.65
CA THR A 514 -10.87 19.48 22.12
C THR A 514 -9.38 19.20 22.14
N VAL A 515 -8.62 20.00 21.39
CA VAL A 515 -7.17 19.91 21.35
C VAL A 515 -6.59 21.07 22.13
N VAL A 516 -5.70 20.75 23.06
CA VAL A 516 -4.99 21.69 23.91
C VAL A 516 -3.52 21.60 23.58
N ILE A 517 -2.90 22.72 23.19
CA ILE A 517 -1.45 22.82 23.01
C ILE A 517 -0.91 23.75 24.07
N ASN A 518 -0.16 23.20 25.03
CA ASN A 518 0.48 23.95 26.09
C ASN A 518 1.80 24.55 25.61
N HIS A 519 2.18 25.68 26.21
CA HIS A 519 3.41 26.41 25.89
C HIS A 519 3.47 26.89 24.44
N ILE A 520 2.34 27.43 23.95
CA ILE A 520 2.23 27.83 22.54
C ILE A 520 3.23 28.94 22.19
N ASN A 521 3.53 29.85 23.12
CA ASN A 521 4.46 30.98 23.00
C ASN A 521 4.13 31.97 21.86
N TYR A 522 2.91 31.91 21.32
CA TYR A 522 2.38 32.84 20.33
C TYR A 522 1.10 33.52 20.84
N LYS A 523 0.77 34.68 20.29
CA LYS A 523 -0.40 35.48 20.71
C LYS A 523 -1.53 35.47 19.69
N LYS A 524 -1.20 35.27 18.41
CA LYS A 524 -2.15 35.22 17.32
C LYS A 524 -2.03 33.91 16.56
N PHE A 525 -3.11 33.56 15.88
CA PHE A 525 -3.16 32.40 15.02
C PHE A 525 -4.08 32.68 13.83
N ASN A 526 -3.80 32.02 12.72
CA ASN A 526 -4.76 31.79 11.64
C ASN A 526 -5.01 30.28 11.57
N VAL A 527 -6.28 29.88 11.44
CA VAL A 527 -6.66 28.47 11.38
C VAL A 527 -7.44 28.20 10.11
N LYS A 528 -7.11 27.09 9.45
CA LYS A 528 -7.98 26.46 8.46
C LYS A 528 -8.29 25.04 8.90
N ALA A 529 -9.53 24.61 8.69
CA ALA A 529 -9.94 23.24 8.98
C ALA A 529 -10.63 22.60 7.78
N TYR A 530 -10.22 21.39 7.43
CA TYR A 530 -10.78 20.62 6.32
C TYR A 530 -11.30 19.30 6.85
N ARG A 531 -12.55 18.94 6.52
CA ARG A 531 -13.18 17.74 7.06
C ARG A 531 -13.74 16.81 5.99
N ILE A 532 -13.36 15.54 6.11
CA ILE A 532 -14.04 14.41 5.48
C ILE A 532 -15.27 14.09 6.32
N GLN A 533 -16.45 14.24 5.73
CA GLN A 533 -17.75 13.97 6.34
C GLN A 533 -18.74 13.45 5.28
N GLU A 534 -19.75 12.70 5.71
CA GLU A 534 -20.74 12.11 4.80
C GLU A 534 -21.44 13.20 3.99
N GLY A 535 -21.63 12.98 2.69
CA GLY A 535 -22.15 13.97 1.76
C GLY A 535 -21.18 15.11 1.41
N GLY A 536 -19.93 15.06 1.88
CA GLY A 536 -18.87 15.98 1.51
C GLY A 536 -18.53 15.91 0.01
N SER A 537 -17.96 16.99 -0.53
CA SER A 537 -17.58 17.03 -1.94
C SER A 537 -16.42 16.07 -2.25
N LEU A 538 -16.55 15.33 -3.35
CA LEU A 538 -15.51 14.45 -3.93
C LEU A 538 -14.99 14.97 -5.28
N GLU A 539 -15.30 16.22 -5.63
CA GLU A 539 -14.87 16.86 -6.89
C GLU A 539 -13.36 17.14 -6.94
N GLN A 540 -12.71 17.18 -5.79
CA GLN A 540 -11.29 17.46 -5.62
C GLN A 540 -10.75 16.73 -4.38
N MET A 541 -9.43 16.55 -4.32
CA MET A 541 -8.78 15.83 -3.22
C MET A 541 -8.86 16.59 -1.88
N THR A 542 -8.93 17.93 -1.91
CA THR A 542 -9.13 18.76 -0.71
C THR A 542 -10.58 18.67 -0.21
N PRO A 543 -10.83 18.15 1.01
CA PRO A 543 -12.17 18.11 1.57
C PRO A 543 -12.75 19.51 1.79
N PRO A 544 -14.09 19.65 1.97
CA PRO A 544 -14.70 20.92 2.29
C PRO A 544 -14.08 21.60 3.52
N GLU A 545 -13.90 22.92 3.42
CA GLU A 545 -13.45 23.74 4.54
C GLU A 545 -14.58 23.90 5.58
N VAL A 546 -14.24 23.70 6.85
CA VAL A 546 -15.15 23.78 8.00
C VAL A 546 -14.63 24.73 9.08
N THR A 547 -13.71 25.63 8.75
CA THR A 547 -13.08 26.59 9.68
C THR A 547 -14.08 27.35 10.54
N ASN A 548 -15.22 27.75 9.96
CA ASN A 548 -16.29 28.46 10.67
C ASN A 548 -17.00 27.62 11.77
N GLN A 549 -16.76 26.32 11.82
CA GLN A 549 -17.28 25.40 12.83
C GLN A 549 -16.32 25.20 14.00
N ILE A 550 -15.07 25.66 13.86
CA ILE A 550 -13.99 25.42 14.83
C ILE A 550 -13.82 26.65 15.72
N LYS A 551 -13.86 26.45 17.03
CA LYS A 551 -13.54 27.52 17.99
C LYS A 551 -12.10 27.37 18.42
N VAL A 552 -11.28 28.37 18.16
CA VAL A 552 -9.88 28.41 18.59
C VAL A 552 -9.65 29.65 19.45
N SER A 553 -8.89 29.49 20.52
CA SER A 553 -8.46 30.59 21.37
C SER A 553 -7.06 30.35 21.92
N ILE A 554 -6.36 31.44 22.24
CA ILE A 554 -5.12 31.41 23.02
C ILE A 554 -5.39 32.17 24.32
N ALA A 555 -5.13 31.52 25.46
CA ALA A 555 -5.16 32.13 26.79
C ALA A 555 -4.12 31.42 27.67
N ASP A 556 -3.48 32.14 28.59
CA ASP A 556 -2.52 31.57 29.55
C ASP A 556 -1.43 30.69 28.93
N ASN A 557 -0.87 31.14 27.80
CA ASN A 557 0.13 30.42 27.01
C ASN A 557 -0.32 29.02 26.51
N LYS A 558 -1.63 28.86 26.33
CA LYS A 558 -2.27 27.63 25.87
C LYS A 558 -3.21 27.92 24.71
N LEU A 559 -3.02 27.19 23.62
CA LEU A 559 -3.97 27.16 22.52
C LEU A 559 -5.03 26.10 22.81
N THR A 560 -6.30 26.46 22.69
CA THR A 560 -7.43 25.54 22.82
C THR A 560 -8.25 25.58 21.53
N LEU A 561 -8.36 24.43 20.87
CA LEU A 561 -9.19 24.20 19.70
C LEU A 561 -10.36 23.30 20.09
N VAL A 562 -11.58 23.70 19.80
CA VAL A 562 -12.80 22.94 20.07
C VAL A 562 -13.54 22.68 18.77
N ASP A 563 -13.73 21.40 18.46
CA ASP A 563 -14.50 20.94 17.32
C ASP A 563 -15.58 19.93 17.74
N ARG A 564 -16.84 20.37 17.71
CA ARG A 564 -18.00 19.51 18.00
C ARG A 564 -18.46 18.68 16.78
N GLY A 565 -17.89 18.95 15.62
CA GLY A 565 -18.17 18.25 14.37
C GLY A 565 -17.32 17.00 14.14
N ALA A 566 -16.29 16.76 14.96
CA ALA A 566 -15.47 15.55 14.94
C ALA A 566 -16.22 14.31 15.48
N LYS A 567 -17.28 13.91 14.77
CA LYS A 567 -18.19 12.79 15.08
C LYS A 567 -17.71 11.48 14.44
N PRO A 568 -18.32 10.32 14.73
CA PRO A 568 -17.90 9.05 14.13
C PRO A 568 -17.82 9.11 12.61
N SER A 569 -16.83 8.42 12.06
CA SER A 569 -16.43 8.40 10.65
C SER A 569 -15.85 9.72 10.11
N THR A 570 -15.67 10.76 10.92
CA THR A 570 -15.02 11.99 10.40
C THR A 570 -13.50 11.95 10.49
N VAL A 571 -12.85 12.65 9.56
CA VAL A 571 -11.43 13.00 9.62
C VAL A 571 -11.30 14.50 9.42
N THR A 572 -10.64 15.20 10.34
CA THR A 572 -10.43 16.64 10.24
C THR A 572 -8.94 16.96 10.35
N LEU A 573 -8.44 17.72 9.38
CA LEU A 573 -7.14 18.38 9.45
C LEU A 573 -7.35 19.82 9.91
N TYR A 574 -6.60 20.25 10.92
CA TYR A 574 -6.50 21.64 11.34
C TYR A 574 -5.09 22.13 11.03
N SER A 575 -4.98 23.18 10.21
CA SER A 575 -3.72 23.84 9.89
C SER A 575 -3.71 25.19 10.58
N LEU A 576 -2.75 25.38 11.49
CA LEU A 576 -2.58 26.60 12.27
C LEU A 576 -1.26 27.29 11.87
N GLU A 577 -1.36 28.56 11.46
CA GLU A 577 -0.22 29.46 11.35
C GLU A 577 -0.20 30.33 12.61
N LEU A 578 0.97 30.51 13.22
CA LEU A 578 1.16 31.16 14.52
C LEU A 578 1.99 32.44 14.39
N GLU A 579 1.56 33.50 15.05
CA GLU A 579 2.13 34.83 14.92
C GLU A 579 2.38 35.48 16.30
N ASN A 580 3.50 36.18 16.42
CA ASN A 580 3.93 36.82 17.66
C ASN A 580 3.22 38.16 17.95
N ASN A 581 2.71 38.84 16.91
CA ASN A 581 2.23 40.22 16.99
C ASN A 581 0.82 40.42 16.48
#